data_AF-A0A822F934-F1
#
_entry.id   AF-A0A822F934-F1
#
_cell.length_a   1.000
_cell.length_b   1.000
_cell.length_c   1.000
_cell.angle_alpha   90.00
_cell.angle_beta   90.00
_cell.angle_gamma   90.00
#
_symmetry.space_group_name_H-M   'P 1'
#
loop_
_entity.id
_entity.type
_entity.pdbx_description
1 polymer ?
#
loop_
_entity_poly.entity_id
_entity_poly.type
_entity_poly.pdbx_seq_one_letter_code
_entity_poly.pdbx_strand_id
1 'polypeptide(L)'
;MPGSMDGVIRDTLELSSDRKVGGRDNEIGLAYNPEFIALGQVIKDMLNPDFILIGESDKRIGDTLQVLYSKIISKQPLTFQRMNFINAEITKIAINTYVTTKISYANMLSELCENLSGADVDVVSAAVGCDSRI
;
A
#
# COMPACT_ATOMS: atom_id res chain seq x y z
N MET A 1 10.02 -5.36 -8.07
CA MET A 1 8.97 -6.41 -8.22
C MET A 1 8.90 -7.16 -6.90
N PRO A 2 7.82 -7.89 -6.58
CA PRO A 2 7.80 -8.72 -5.38
C PRO A 2 9.04 -9.63 -5.31
N GLY A 3 9.65 -9.72 -4.14
CA GLY A 3 10.92 -10.39 -3.90
C GLY A 3 12.16 -9.48 -4.06
N SER A 4 12.02 -8.21 -4.42
CA SER A 4 13.19 -7.31 -4.56
C SER A 4 13.84 -7.03 -3.21
N MET A 5 13.04 -6.82 -2.17
CA MET A 5 13.53 -6.52 -0.81
C MET A 5 14.30 -7.68 -0.18
N ASP A 6 13.80 -8.91 -0.31
CA ASP A 6 14.48 -10.13 0.21
C ASP A 6 15.52 -10.71 -0.75
N GLY A 7 15.64 -10.16 -1.97
CA GLY A 7 16.67 -10.54 -2.94
C GLY A 7 17.70 -9.43 -3.11
N VAL A 8 17.74 -8.85 -4.31
CA VAL A 8 18.79 -7.90 -4.73
C VAL A 8 19.05 -6.76 -3.74
N ILE A 9 18.02 -6.24 -3.06
CA ILE A 9 18.19 -5.13 -2.11
C ILE A 9 18.90 -5.62 -0.85
N ARG A 10 18.44 -6.71 -0.24
CA ARG A 10 19.10 -7.34 0.90
C ARG A 10 20.53 -7.72 0.55
N ASP A 11 20.73 -8.43 -0.56
CA ASP A 11 22.05 -8.93 -0.97
C ASP A 11 23.05 -7.78 -1.18
N THR A 12 22.62 -6.72 -1.86
CA THR A 12 23.46 -5.54 -2.10
C THR A 12 23.78 -4.81 -0.80
N LEU A 13 22.80 -4.70 0.09
CA LEU A 13 22.98 -4.02 1.38
C LEU A 13 23.95 -4.81 2.28
N GLU A 14 23.79 -6.13 2.38
CA GLU A 14 24.69 -6.97 3.17
C GLU A 14 26.10 -6.95 2.61
N LEU A 15 26.26 -7.05 1.29
CA LEU A 15 27.57 -7.00 0.63
C LEU A 15 28.28 -5.67 0.84
N SER A 16 27.56 -4.56 0.75
CA SER A 16 28.16 -3.21 0.84
C SER A 16 28.43 -2.75 2.26
N SER A 17 27.72 -3.31 3.24
CA SER A 17 27.81 -2.89 4.64
C SER A 17 28.64 -3.82 5.52
N ASP A 18 29.01 -5.01 5.02
CA ASP A 18 29.64 -6.09 5.80
C ASP A 18 28.83 -6.48 7.06
N ARG A 19 27.50 -6.35 6.97
CA ARG A 19 26.55 -6.61 8.07
C ARG A 19 25.36 -7.40 7.55
N LYS A 20 24.78 -8.26 8.37
CA LYS A 20 23.58 -9.02 8.02
C LYS A 20 22.30 -8.23 8.26
N VAL A 21 21.26 -8.54 7.48
CA VAL A 21 19.93 -7.94 7.64
C VAL A 21 19.05 -8.85 8.52
N GLY A 22 18.61 -8.32 9.65
CA GLY A 22 17.73 -8.99 10.61
C GLY A 22 18.45 -9.86 11.64
N GLY A 23 18.06 -9.73 12.92
CA GLY A 23 18.53 -10.51 14.08
C GLY A 23 19.01 -9.64 15.27
N ARG A 24 20.03 -10.08 16.05
CA ARG A 24 20.60 -9.35 17.22
C ARG A 24 22.14 -9.20 17.14
N ASP A 25 22.57 -7.97 17.42
CA ASP A 25 23.94 -7.42 17.43
C ASP A 25 24.64 -7.31 16.06
N ASN A 26 25.15 -6.10 15.78
CA ASN A 26 25.81 -5.70 14.52
C ASN A 26 24.99 -5.85 13.22
N GLU A 27 23.68 -6.05 13.29
CA GLU A 27 22.82 -6.24 12.11
C GLU A 27 22.00 -5.00 11.74
N ILE A 28 21.67 -4.89 10.46
CA ILE A 28 20.90 -3.79 9.88
C ILE A 28 19.42 -4.13 9.91
N GLY A 29 18.60 -3.19 10.38
CA GLY A 29 17.15 -3.27 10.23
C GLY A 29 16.77 -2.79 8.84
N LEU A 30 16.11 -3.64 8.06
CA LEU A 30 15.59 -3.31 6.74
C LEU A 30 14.05 -3.32 6.77
N ALA A 31 13.44 -2.30 6.18
CA ALA A 31 11.99 -2.19 6.06
C ALA A 31 11.59 -1.78 4.65
N TYR A 32 10.46 -2.32 4.18
CA TYR A 32 9.73 -1.86 3.02
C TYR A 32 8.47 -1.14 3.51
N ASN A 33 8.43 0.17 3.35
CA ASN A 33 7.36 1.00 3.91
C ASN A 33 6.85 1.96 2.82
N PRO A 34 5.96 1.45 1.93
CA PRO A 34 5.43 2.24 0.83
C PRO A 34 4.35 3.21 1.31
N GLU A 35 4.25 4.34 0.62
CA GLU A 35 3.21 5.34 0.86
C GLU A 35 2.04 5.17 -0.13
N PHE A 36 0.82 5.46 0.31
CA PHE A 36 -0.41 5.46 -0.51
C PHE A 36 -0.89 6.90 -0.68
N ILE A 37 -0.29 7.62 -1.63
CA ILE A 37 -0.55 9.04 -1.87
C ILE A 37 -1.17 9.25 -3.25
N ALA A 38 -2.09 10.20 -3.35
CA ALA A 38 -2.63 10.69 -4.61
C ALA A 38 -1.91 11.96 -5.07
N LEU A 39 -1.74 12.11 -6.38
CA LEU A 39 -1.17 13.32 -6.96
C LEU A 39 -2.08 14.52 -6.63
N GLY A 40 -1.50 15.58 -6.07
CA GLY A 40 -2.23 16.78 -5.66
C GLY A 40 -2.74 16.79 -4.21
N GLN A 41 -2.60 15.69 -3.45
CA GLN A 41 -2.97 15.62 -2.03
C GLN A 41 -1.86 15.07 -1.13
N VAL A 42 -0.61 15.00 -1.63
CA VAL A 42 0.54 14.35 -0.97
C VAL A 42 0.68 14.69 0.53
N ILE A 43 0.70 15.98 0.90
CA ILE A 43 0.85 16.38 2.31
C ILE A 43 -0.33 15.90 3.16
N LYS A 44 -1.55 16.03 2.65
CA LYS A 44 -2.76 15.61 3.36
C LYS A 44 -2.76 14.10 3.58
N ASP A 45 -2.41 13.34 2.55
CA ASP A 45 -2.41 11.87 2.57
C ASP A 45 -1.31 11.33 3.50
N MET A 46 -0.12 11.92 3.46
CA MET A 46 0.97 11.56 4.40
C MET A 46 0.60 11.84 5.87
N LEU A 47 -0.16 12.91 6.13
CA LEU A 47 -0.60 13.26 7.48
C LEU A 47 -1.87 12.52 7.93
N ASN A 48 -2.60 11.87 7.02
CA ASN A 48 -3.88 11.22 7.31
C ASN A 48 -4.05 9.87 6.60
N PRO A 49 -3.06 8.96 6.65
CA PRO A 49 -3.17 7.71 5.92
C PRO A 49 -4.34 6.87 6.43
N ASP A 50 -4.91 6.04 5.56
CA ASP A 50 -5.92 5.06 5.95
C ASP A 50 -5.30 3.95 6.81
N PHE A 51 -4.08 3.54 6.45
CA PHE A 51 -3.23 2.66 7.24
C PHE A 51 -1.76 2.80 6.81
N ILE A 52 -0.86 2.30 7.65
CA ILE A 52 0.58 2.26 7.37
C ILE A 52 0.98 0.81 7.09
N LEU A 53 1.61 0.57 5.95
CA LEU A 53 2.14 -0.74 5.55
C LEU A 53 3.63 -0.84 5.87
N ILE A 54 4.01 -1.90 6.58
CA ILE A 54 5.40 -2.17 6.93
C ILE A 54 5.71 -3.63 6.57
N GLY A 55 6.51 -3.83 5.53
CA GLY A 55 7.29 -5.05 5.36
C GLY A 55 8.54 -4.95 6.25
N GLU A 56 8.77 -5.90 7.15
CA GLU A 56 9.88 -5.84 8.10
C GLU A 56 10.78 -7.07 8.05
N SER A 57 12.09 -6.83 8.16
CA SER A 57 13.09 -7.90 8.33
C SER A 57 13.08 -8.47 9.75
N ASP A 58 12.76 -7.65 10.74
CA ASP A 58 12.68 -8.02 12.15
C ASP A 58 11.66 -7.13 12.90
N LYS A 59 11.20 -7.58 14.06
CA LYS A 59 10.19 -6.83 14.83
C LYS A 59 10.70 -5.48 15.33
N ARG A 60 12.00 -5.35 15.61
CA ARG A 60 12.59 -4.12 16.17
C ARG A 60 12.54 -2.99 15.15
N ILE A 61 12.79 -3.24 13.86
CA ILE A 61 12.66 -2.17 12.85
C ILE A 61 11.18 -1.77 12.67
N GLY A 62 10.26 -2.73 12.73
CA GLY A 62 8.82 -2.44 12.71
C GLY A 62 8.34 -1.63 13.91
N ASP A 63 8.78 -1.97 15.12
CA ASP A 63 8.47 -1.21 16.34
C ASP A 63 9.04 0.22 16.26
N THR A 64 10.25 0.36 15.72
CA THR A 64 10.89 1.67 15.51
C THR A 64 10.06 2.54 14.57
N LEU A 65 9.61 1.99 13.44
CA LEU A 65 8.76 2.72 12.50
C LEU A 65 7.38 3.04 13.09
N GLN A 66 6.80 2.13 13.86
CA GLN A 66 5.52 2.36 14.54
C GLN A 66 5.62 3.54 15.50
N VAL A 67 6.67 3.60 16.33
CA VAL A 67 6.92 4.74 17.23
C VAL A 67 7.17 6.03 16.45
N LEU A 68 7.90 5.97 15.33
CA LEU A 68 8.15 7.12 14.48
C LEU A 68 6.84 7.71 13.94
N TYR A 69 6.01 6.88 13.30
CA TYR A 69 4.75 7.34 12.72
C TYR A 69 3.75 7.82 13.78
N SER A 70 3.68 7.17 14.94
CA SER A 70 2.83 7.63 16.05
C SER A 70 3.22 9.01 16.58
N LYS A 71 4.46 9.47 16.36
CA LYS A 71 4.90 10.82 16.73
C LYS A 71 4.64 11.86 15.63
N ILE A 72 4.69 11.45 14.37
CA ILE A 72 4.57 12.36 13.22
C ILE A 72 3.10 12.58 12.83
N ILE A 73 2.27 11.54 12.90
CA ILE A 73 0.89 11.58 12.44
C ILE A 73 -0.08 11.84 13.60
N SER A 74 -0.81 12.95 13.49
CA SER A 74 -1.79 13.39 14.49
C SER A 74 -3.09 12.57 14.48
N LYS A 75 -3.46 11.94 13.35
CA LYS A 75 -4.64 11.08 13.22
C LYS A 75 -4.44 9.81 14.06
N GLN A 76 -5.30 9.58 15.06
CA GLN A 76 -5.25 8.40 15.93
C GLN A 76 -6.66 7.80 16.11
N PRO A 77 -6.79 6.47 16.27
CA PRO A 77 -5.72 5.47 16.25
C PRO A 77 -5.16 5.22 14.84
N LEU A 78 -3.86 4.98 14.74
CA LEU A 78 -3.23 4.55 13.51
C LEU A 78 -3.34 3.03 13.33
N THR A 79 -3.78 2.62 12.14
CA THR A 79 -3.79 1.22 11.74
C THR A 79 -2.44 0.87 11.12
N PHE A 80 -1.77 -0.15 11.66
CA PHE A 80 -0.52 -0.68 11.13
C PHE A 80 -0.75 -2.08 10.56
N GLN A 81 -0.30 -2.32 9.33
CA GLN A 81 -0.25 -3.63 8.70
C GLN A 81 1.21 -4.05 8.58
N ARG A 82 1.64 -4.93 9.48
CA ARG A 82 3.03 -5.39 9.58
C ARG A 82 3.13 -6.82 9.05
N MET A 83 4.05 -7.06 8.12
CA MET A 83 4.18 -8.34 7.42
C MET A 83 5.60 -8.56 6.88
N ASN A 84 5.85 -9.70 6.25
CA ASN A 84 7.11 -9.93 5.54
C ASN A 84 7.18 -9.08 4.25
N PHE A 85 8.37 -8.98 3.64
CA PHE A 85 8.56 -8.14 2.47
C PHE A 85 7.72 -8.56 1.26
N ILE A 86 7.69 -9.85 0.95
CA ILE A 86 6.96 -10.38 -0.22
C ILE A 86 5.49 -9.97 -0.13
N ASN A 87 4.87 -10.16 1.03
CA ASN A 87 3.49 -9.77 1.26
C ASN A 87 3.30 -8.26 1.12
N ALA A 88 4.18 -7.44 1.70
CA ALA A 88 4.04 -5.99 1.63
C ALA A 88 4.21 -5.44 0.20
N GLU A 89 5.17 -5.96 -0.56
CA GLU A 89 5.37 -5.61 -1.97
C GLU A 89 4.15 -6.00 -2.82
N ILE A 90 3.59 -7.20 -2.59
CA ILE A 90 2.36 -7.65 -3.26
C ILE A 90 1.17 -6.78 -2.85
N THR A 91 1.01 -6.45 -1.56
CA THR A 91 -0.09 -5.60 -1.07
C THR A 91 -0.07 -4.24 -1.77
N LYS A 92 1.10 -3.61 -1.94
CA LYS A 92 1.21 -2.33 -2.63
C LYS A 92 0.73 -2.43 -4.09
N ILE A 93 1.13 -3.49 -4.79
CA ILE A 93 0.70 -3.73 -6.18
C ILE A 93 -0.79 -4.02 -6.22
N ALA A 94 -1.28 -4.92 -5.38
CA ALA A 94 -2.67 -5.35 -5.34
C ALA A 94 -3.64 -4.18 -5.12
N ILE A 95 -3.32 -3.26 -4.21
CA ILE A 95 -4.14 -2.06 -3.97
C ILE A 95 -4.19 -1.17 -5.21
N ASN A 96 -3.03 -0.87 -5.81
CA ASN A 96 -2.97 -0.03 -6.99
C ASN A 96 -3.74 -0.68 -8.17
N THR A 97 -3.53 -1.99 -8.37
CA THR A 97 -4.25 -2.75 -9.40
C THR A 97 -5.75 -2.75 -9.14
N TYR A 98 -6.20 -2.96 -7.90
CA TYR A 98 -7.62 -2.95 -7.57
C TYR A 98 -8.29 -1.60 -7.84
N VAL A 99 -7.63 -0.50 -7.46
CA VAL A 99 -8.11 0.86 -7.77
C VAL A 99 -8.22 1.07 -9.28
N THR A 100 -7.18 0.69 -10.04
CA THR A 100 -7.21 0.75 -11.50
C THR A 100 -8.35 -0.09 -12.09
N THR A 101 -8.55 -1.31 -11.59
CA THR A 101 -9.64 -2.18 -12.02
C THR A 101 -11.02 -1.56 -11.77
N LYS A 102 -11.25 -0.90 -10.62
CA LYS A 102 -12.51 -0.21 -10.36
C LYS A 102 -12.78 0.90 -11.38
N ILE A 103 -11.76 1.68 -11.74
CA ILE A 103 -11.87 2.74 -12.74
C ILE A 103 -12.14 2.14 -14.13
N SER A 104 -11.40 1.10 -14.52
CA SER A 104 -11.62 0.42 -15.80
C SER A 104 -13.02 -0.19 -15.90
N TYR A 105 -13.52 -0.78 -14.81
CA TYR A 105 -14.88 -1.31 -14.74
C TYR A 105 -15.93 -0.22 -14.91
N ALA A 106 -15.77 0.92 -14.22
CA ALA A 106 -16.66 2.07 -14.38
C ALA A 106 -16.68 2.59 -15.82
N ASN A 107 -15.50 2.74 -16.45
CA ASN A 107 -15.40 3.19 -17.84
C ASN A 107 -16.05 2.21 -18.83
N MET A 108 -15.85 0.90 -18.62
CA MET A 108 -16.51 -0.14 -19.43
C MET A 108 -18.04 -0.06 -19.31
N LEU A 109 -18.55 0.21 -18.10
CA LEU A 109 -19.99 0.40 -17.90
C LEU A 109 -20.51 1.64 -18.62
N SER A 110 -19.77 2.76 -18.58
CA SER A 110 -20.09 3.96 -19.34
C SER A 110 -20.19 3.67 -20.84
N GLU A 111 -19.18 3.00 -21.41
CA GLU A 111 -19.15 2.64 -22.83
C GLU A 111 -20.34 1.75 -23.22
N LEU A 112 -20.75 0.82 -22.35
CA LEU A 112 -21.94 0.00 -22.58
C LEU A 112 -23.22 0.85 -22.60
N CYS A 113 -23.37 1.78 -21.66
CA CYS A 113 -24.53 2.66 -21.57
C CYS A 113 -24.62 3.63 -22.76
N GLU A 114 -23.50 4.18 -23.23
CA GLU A 114 -23.46 5.10 -24.38
C GLU A 114 -24.04 4.48 -25.67
N ASN A 115 -23.93 3.17 -25.83
CA ASN A 115 -24.40 2.44 -27.01
C ASN A 115 -25.89 2.06 -26.96
N LEU A 116 -26.61 2.35 -25.88
CA LEU A 116 -27.99 1.94 -25.67
C LEU A 116 -28.90 3.15 -25.41
N SER A 117 -29.90 3.36 -26.27
CA SER A 117 -30.86 4.45 -26.10
C SER A 117 -31.62 4.31 -24.77
N GLY A 118 -31.53 5.35 -23.93
CA GLY A 118 -32.20 5.40 -22.63
C GLY A 118 -31.41 4.80 -21.46
N ALA A 119 -30.18 4.31 -21.69
CA ALA A 119 -29.29 3.92 -20.61
C ALA A 119 -28.56 5.15 -20.03
N ASP A 120 -28.39 5.16 -18.71
CA ASP A 120 -27.69 6.21 -17.96
C ASP A 120 -26.72 5.55 -16.97
N VAL A 121 -25.43 5.80 -17.14
CA VAL A 121 -24.38 5.18 -16.31
C VAL A 121 -24.46 5.62 -14.86
N ASP A 122 -24.93 6.84 -14.56
CA ASP A 122 -25.06 7.32 -13.19
C ASP A 122 -26.20 6.59 -12.48
N VAL A 123 -27.31 6.35 -13.18
CA VAL A 123 -28.43 5.55 -12.65
C VAL A 123 -28.00 4.11 -12.38
N VAL A 124 -27.28 3.49 -13.33
CA VAL A 124 -26.84 2.09 -13.19
C VAL A 124 -25.78 1.96 -12.09
N SER A 125 -24.77 2.82 -12.08
CA SER A 125 -23.70 2.78 -11.07
C SER A 125 -24.20 3.05 -9.66
N ALA A 126 -25.18 3.95 -9.49
CA ALA A 126 -25.85 4.17 -8.20
C ALA A 126 -26.58 2.90 -7.72
N ALA A 127 -27.30 2.19 -8.61
CA ALA A 127 -27.96 0.93 -8.26
C ALA A 127 -26.96 -0.17 -7.91
N VAL A 128 -25.84 -0.27 -8.63
CA VAL A 128 -24.75 -1.21 -8.34
C VAL A 128 -24.13 -0.93 -6.97
N GLY A 129 -23.92 0.34 -6.62
CA GLY A 129 -23.37 0.75 -5.33
C GLY A 129 -24.28 0.51 -4.12
N CYS A 130 -25.56 0.15 -4.34
CA CYS A 130 -26.45 -0.27 -3.25
C CYS A 130 -26.20 -1.72 -2.80
N ASP A 131 -25.48 -2.53 -3.58
CA ASP A 131 -25.16 -3.90 -3.19
C ASP A 131 -24.03 -3.92 -2.15
N SER A 132 -24.29 -4.49 -0.97
CA SER A 132 -23.34 -4.55 0.16
C SER A 132 -21.99 -5.22 -0.11
N ARG A 133 -21.83 -5.91 -1.26
CA ARG A 133 -20.59 -6.55 -1.67
C ARG A 133 -19.65 -5.62 -2.46
N ILE A 134 -20.11 -4.42 -2.84
CA ILE A 134 -19.45 -3.45 -3.73
C ILE A 134 -19.21 -2.14 -2.99
#